data_AF-A0A4V3G8S6-F1
#
_entry.id   AF-A0A4V3G8S6-F1
#
_cell.length_a   1.000
_cell.length_b   1.000
_cell.length_c   1.000
_cell.angle_alpha   90.00
_cell.angle_beta   90.00
_cell.angle_gamma   90.00
#
_symmetry.space_group_name_H-M   'P 1'
#
loop_
_entity.id
_entity.type
_entity.pdbx_description
1 polymer ?
#
loop_
_entity_poly.entity_id
_entity_poly.type
_entity_poly.pdbx_seq_one_letter_code
_entity_poly.pdbx_strand_id
1 'polypeptide(L)'
;MNCDNRRLMAVQIAAGQFFRHQLLQSGAGWAASHLTRRGLGHVLRSTSNWKIGYAPDGWAHLADHLRSQGFDDETLLASGLATATKKGYLVDRFRDRIMFPAWDSGQELVGFVGRSRGGRTKYLNSPATRIYQKSHTLVGLAEQRDLLESGATPVFVEGPMDAVAVDELSRLTSRGWAGLGVCGTALSLQQVSMVRHYSDSDTVIVGVDADGAGSIAARKWLDDLSAVFKRVQVAEFPSGHDPSSLLETHAGTDRLFKALNQPRPLAELAIEVEVSRWSPVLDHISGRVNALRWVAPLVARLPQDRVAAQLGELSKVLQLDPEIVSREVLESVGRSARRGRPHSPPYPIADTDPPDSLPTP
;
A
#
# COMPACT_ATOMS: atom_id res chain seq x y z
N MET A 1 -8.66 15.70 -22.73
CA MET A 1 -8.26 16.20 -21.39
C MET A 1 -8.53 17.71 -21.34
N ASN A 2 -9.23 18.21 -20.31
CA ASN A 2 -9.57 19.64 -20.18
C ASN A 2 -8.30 20.52 -20.02
N CYS A 3 -8.33 21.78 -20.48
CA CYS A 3 -7.22 22.73 -20.36
C CYS A 3 -6.76 22.92 -18.91
N ASP A 4 -7.71 22.97 -17.96
CA ASP A 4 -7.41 23.10 -16.54
C ASP A 4 -6.60 21.91 -16.01
N ASN A 5 -6.97 20.68 -16.40
CA ASN A 5 -6.25 19.47 -15.95
C ASN A 5 -4.81 19.45 -16.49
N ARG A 6 -4.59 19.91 -17.73
CA ARG A 6 -3.23 20.02 -18.28
C ARG A 6 -2.38 21.02 -17.50
N ARG A 7 -2.96 22.15 -17.09
CA ARG A 7 -2.26 23.15 -16.27
C ARG A 7 -1.95 22.59 -14.87
N LEU A 8 -2.87 21.84 -14.27
CA LEU A 8 -2.65 21.14 -13.00
C LEU A 8 -1.55 20.08 -13.10
N MET A 9 -1.52 19.29 -14.18
CA MET A 9 -0.44 18.31 -14.39
C MET A 9 0.92 18.99 -14.60
N ALA A 10 0.95 20.06 -15.39
CA ALA A 10 2.18 20.83 -15.63
C ALA A 10 2.78 21.39 -14.32
N VAL A 11 1.94 21.91 -13.42
CA VAL A 11 2.45 22.42 -12.13
C VAL A 11 2.92 21.30 -11.19
N GLN A 12 2.31 20.12 -11.20
CA GLN A 12 2.80 18.97 -10.44
C GLN A 12 4.18 18.51 -10.97
N ILE A 13 4.37 18.48 -12.29
CA ILE A 13 5.66 18.16 -12.91
C ILE A 13 6.74 19.18 -12.49
N ALA A 14 6.43 20.47 -12.59
CA ALA A 14 7.34 21.54 -12.17
C ALA A 14 7.71 21.41 -10.67
N ALA A 15 6.73 21.11 -9.81
CA ALA A 15 6.97 20.87 -8.39
C ALA A 15 7.84 19.63 -8.14
N GLY A 16 7.60 18.54 -8.87
CA GLY A 16 8.41 17.33 -8.80
C GLY A 16 9.87 17.58 -9.17
N GLN A 17 10.11 18.36 -10.24
CA GLN A 17 11.45 18.79 -10.65
C GLN A 17 12.13 19.64 -9.58
N PHE A 18 11.41 20.61 -9.01
CA PHE A 18 11.90 21.43 -7.90
C PHE A 18 12.31 20.56 -6.71
N PHE A 19 11.42 19.69 -6.22
CA PHE A 19 11.74 18.81 -5.10
C PHE A 19 12.91 17.88 -5.39
N ARG A 20 12.98 17.31 -6.60
CA ARG A 20 14.08 16.45 -7.01
C ARG A 20 15.40 17.20 -6.96
N HIS A 21 15.43 18.41 -7.51
CA HIS A 21 16.60 19.28 -7.48
C HIS A 21 17.04 19.59 -6.05
N GLN A 22 16.11 19.95 -5.17
CA GLN A 22 16.38 20.25 -3.77
C GLN A 22 16.99 19.06 -3.02
N LEU A 23 16.51 17.83 -3.26
CA LEU A 23 17.07 16.63 -2.63
C LEU A 23 18.53 16.39 -3.07
N LEU A 24 18.81 16.51 -4.37
CA LEU A 24 20.14 16.26 -4.92
C LEU A 24 21.16 17.33 -4.52
N GLN A 25 20.73 18.60 -4.44
CA GLN A 25 21.59 19.68 -3.94
C GLN A 25 21.85 19.56 -2.44
N SER A 26 20.83 19.17 -1.67
CA SER A 26 20.92 18.97 -0.23
C SER A 26 21.51 17.60 0.14
N GLY A 27 22.47 17.07 -0.63
CA GLY A 27 22.96 15.68 -0.51
C GLY A 27 23.50 15.28 0.89
N ALA A 28 23.75 16.25 1.77
CA ALA A 28 24.13 16.04 3.18
C ALA A 28 23.01 16.39 4.20
N GLY A 29 21.81 16.74 3.75
CA GLY A 29 20.66 17.08 4.57
C GLY A 29 19.98 15.85 5.17
N TRP A 30 19.09 16.08 6.14
CA TRP A 30 18.44 14.99 6.88
C TRP A 30 17.70 14.01 5.96
N ALA A 31 17.11 14.49 4.86
CA ALA A 31 16.39 13.67 3.89
C ALA A 31 17.31 12.62 3.27
N ALA A 32 18.46 13.05 2.75
CA ALA A 32 19.48 12.17 2.19
C ALA A 32 20.03 11.21 3.26
N SER A 33 20.36 11.71 4.46
CA SER A 33 20.84 10.85 5.55
C SER A 33 19.80 9.81 5.98
N HIS A 34 18.51 10.16 5.95
CA HIS A 34 17.43 9.23 6.30
C HIS A 34 17.26 8.15 5.24
N LEU A 35 17.25 8.51 3.95
CA LEU A 35 17.17 7.54 2.86
C LEU A 35 18.36 6.58 2.86
N THR A 36 19.59 7.10 3.00
CA THR A 36 20.81 6.27 3.07
C THR A 36 20.78 5.31 4.26
N ARG A 37 20.44 5.80 5.46
CA ARG A 37 20.36 4.95 6.65
C ARG A 37 19.35 3.81 6.47
N ARG A 38 18.23 4.06 5.80
CA ARG A 38 17.17 3.08 5.50
C ARG A 38 17.53 2.12 4.34
N GLY A 39 18.78 2.11 3.89
CA GLY A 39 19.21 1.29 2.75
C GLY A 39 18.71 1.79 1.39
N LEU A 40 18.06 2.96 1.31
CA LEU A 40 17.45 3.51 0.11
C LEU A 40 18.36 4.52 -0.61
N GLY A 41 19.68 4.43 -0.41
CA GLY A 41 20.64 5.39 -0.95
C GLY A 41 20.67 5.46 -2.49
N HIS A 42 20.20 4.41 -3.19
CA HIS A 42 20.17 4.38 -4.65
C HIS A 42 19.30 5.50 -5.25
N VAL A 43 18.25 5.95 -4.54
CA VAL A 43 17.35 7.02 -5.03
C VAL A 43 18.02 8.38 -5.10
N LEU A 44 19.17 8.55 -4.42
CA LEU A 44 19.94 9.80 -4.42
C LEU A 44 20.81 9.97 -5.67
N ARG A 45 20.88 8.97 -6.55
CA ARG A 45 21.61 9.06 -7.81
C ARG A 45 20.81 9.85 -8.83
N SER A 46 21.43 10.76 -9.58
CA SER A 46 20.76 11.53 -10.64
C SER A 46 20.12 10.64 -11.71
N THR A 47 20.69 9.45 -11.95
CA THR A 47 20.20 8.43 -12.89
C THR A 47 19.07 7.56 -12.36
N SER A 48 18.63 7.75 -11.10
CA SER A 48 17.56 6.94 -10.53
C SER A 48 16.24 7.13 -11.30
N ASN A 49 15.51 6.03 -11.49
CA ASN A 49 14.14 6.07 -12.00
C ASN A 49 13.22 6.78 -11.00
N TRP A 50 13.50 6.65 -9.69
CA TRP A 50 12.75 7.31 -8.64
C TRP A 50 12.88 8.84 -8.70
N LYS A 51 11.72 9.51 -8.86
CA LYS A 51 11.63 10.97 -8.84
C LYS A 51 11.42 11.53 -7.43
N ILE A 52 11.89 10.81 -6.42
CA ILE A 52 11.84 11.24 -5.02
C ILE A 52 12.61 12.55 -4.86
N GLY A 53 12.00 13.47 -4.12
CA GLY A 53 12.53 14.80 -3.88
C GLY A 53 12.48 15.21 -2.41
N TYR A 54 12.78 16.48 -2.15
CA TYR A 54 12.76 17.09 -0.84
C TYR A 54 12.05 18.45 -0.92
N ALA A 55 11.03 18.63 -0.10
CA ALA A 55 10.42 19.93 0.14
C ALA A 55 11.22 20.62 1.26
N PRO A 56 11.94 21.72 0.97
CA PRO A 56 12.70 22.44 1.98
C PRO A 56 11.77 22.99 3.06
N ASP A 57 12.33 23.24 4.24
CA ASP A 57 11.62 24.01 5.26
C ASP A 57 11.50 25.48 4.81
N GLY A 58 10.41 26.14 5.17
CA GLY A 58 10.09 27.51 4.77
C GLY A 58 8.68 27.66 4.22
N TRP A 59 8.20 28.92 4.20
CA TRP A 59 6.77 29.18 3.98
C TRP A 59 6.33 29.18 2.52
N ALA A 60 7.18 29.53 1.56
CA ALA A 60 6.77 29.77 0.18
C ALA A 60 7.86 29.42 -0.87
N HIS A 61 8.81 28.55 -0.53
CA HIS A 61 9.90 28.20 -1.44
C HIS A 61 9.39 27.59 -2.75
N LEU A 62 8.45 26.66 -2.67
CA LEU A 62 7.82 26.07 -3.84
C LEU A 62 6.90 27.09 -4.53
N ALA A 63 6.04 27.77 -3.79
CA ALA A 63 5.09 28.73 -4.35
C ALA A 63 5.81 29.84 -5.15
N ASP A 64 6.87 30.42 -4.61
CA ASP A 64 7.64 31.46 -5.28
C ASP A 64 8.38 30.92 -6.51
N HIS A 65 8.93 29.70 -6.43
CA HIS A 65 9.52 29.02 -7.58
C HIS A 65 8.51 28.82 -8.71
N LEU A 66 7.33 28.30 -8.40
CA LEU A 66 6.29 28.03 -9.40
C LEU A 66 5.70 29.33 -9.98
N ARG A 67 5.56 30.39 -9.18
CA ARG A 67 5.19 31.72 -9.68
C ARG A 67 6.22 32.26 -10.66
N SER A 68 7.51 32.06 -10.39
CA SER A 68 8.57 32.45 -11.32
C SER A 68 8.51 31.69 -12.66
N GLN A 69 7.84 30.53 -12.69
CA GLN A 69 7.55 29.76 -13.90
C GLN A 69 6.20 30.10 -14.56
N GLY A 70 5.45 31.09 -14.05
CA GLY A 70 4.20 31.55 -14.64
C GLY A 70 2.94 30.81 -14.20
N PHE A 71 3.00 30.04 -13.10
CA PHE A 71 1.82 29.49 -12.45
C PHE A 71 1.17 30.52 -11.53
N ASP A 72 -0.14 30.71 -11.66
CA ASP A 72 -0.92 31.62 -10.81
C ASP A 72 -1.34 30.96 -9.49
N ASP A 73 -1.72 31.78 -8.51
CA ASP A 73 -2.11 31.34 -7.18
C ASP A 73 -3.33 30.41 -7.19
N GLU A 74 -4.25 30.58 -8.14
CA GLU A 74 -5.42 29.71 -8.31
C GLU A 74 -4.98 28.29 -8.69
N THR A 75 -4.03 28.15 -9.61
CA THR A 75 -3.43 26.88 -10.01
C THR A 75 -2.70 26.22 -8.84
N LEU A 76 -1.96 27.00 -8.04
CA LEU A 76 -1.24 26.48 -6.86
C LEU A 76 -2.18 25.97 -5.77
N LEU A 77 -3.31 26.66 -5.56
CA LEU A 77 -4.36 26.22 -4.64
C LEU A 77 -5.09 24.98 -5.17
N ALA A 78 -5.52 25.00 -6.44
CA ALA A 78 -6.28 23.92 -7.07
C ALA A 78 -5.47 22.63 -7.22
N SER A 79 -4.14 22.72 -7.37
CA SER A 79 -3.24 21.57 -7.39
C SER A 79 -2.95 20.99 -6.00
N GLY A 80 -3.33 21.69 -4.93
CA GLY A 80 -3.07 21.27 -3.56
C GLY A 80 -1.59 21.39 -3.14
N LEU A 81 -0.75 22.07 -3.93
CA LEU A 81 0.65 22.31 -3.60
C LEU A 81 0.83 23.43 -2.58
N ALA A 82 -0.16 24.32 -2.48
CA ALA A 82 -0.15 25.42 -1.54
C ALA A 82 -1.50 25.55 -0.80
N THR A 83 -1.48 26.31 0.29
CA THR A 83 -2.65 26.60 1.13
C THR A 83 -2.71 28.09 1.43
N ALA A 84 -3.92 28.65 1.48
CA ALA A 84 -4.11 30.04 1.87
C ALA A 84 -4.13 30.16 3.41
N THR A 85 -3.38 31.12 3.93
CA THR A 85 -3.47 31.54 5.34
C THR A 85 -4.74 32.33 5.60
N LYS A 86 -5.11 32.54 6.87
CA LYS A 86 -6.24 33.40 7.27
C LYS A 86 -6.13 34.84 6.73
N LYS A 87 -4.91 35.30 6.43
CA LYS A 87 -4.64 36.65 5.88
C LYS A 87 -4.58 36.68 4.35
N GLY A 88 -4.86 35.56 3.67
CA GLY A 88 -4.84 35.46 2.22
C GLY A 88 -3.47 35.14 1.60
N TYR A 89 -2.39 35.14 2.38
CA TYR A 89 -1.06 34.73 1.87
C TYR A 89 -1.04 33.25 1.55
N LEU A 90 -0.43 32.91 0.42
CA LEU A 90 -0.23 31.54 0.00
C LEU A 90 1.05 30.97 0.64
N VAL A 91 0.95 29.76 1.21
CA VAL A 91 2.08 29.05 1.81
C VAL A 91 2.15 27.60 1.31
N ASP A 92 3.36 27.08 1.19
CA ASP A 92 3.65 25.73 0.73
C ASP A 92 2.96 24.70 1.63
N ARG A 93 2.23 23.74 1.03
CA ARG A 93 1.60 22.66 1.80
C ARG A 93 2.64 21.72 2.39
N PHE A 94 3.65 21.37 1.59
CA PHE A 94 4.71 20.46 1.95
C PHE A 94 5.95 21.25 2.35
N ARG A 95 6.41 21.03 3.58
CA ARG A 95 7.57 21.73 4.18
C ARG A 95 8.34 20.74 5.03
N ASP A 96 9.66 20.76 4.92
CA ASP A 96 10.58 19.85 5.62
C ASP A 96 10.20 18.36 5.46
N ARG A 97 10.01 17.93 4.21
CA ARG A 97 9.51 16.57 3.88
C ARG A 97 10.27 15.91 2.74
N ILE A 98 10.52 14.60 2.86
CA ILE A 98 10.87 13.76 1.69
C ILE A 98 9.59 13.60 0.87
N MET A 99 9.68 13.88 -0.42
CA MET A 99 8.55 13.92 -1.34
C MET A 99 8.56 12.70 -2.25
N PHE A 100 7.52 11.86 -2.13
CA PHE A 100 7.29 10.71 -2.98
C PHE A 100 6.24 11.08 -4.04
N PRO A 101 6.57 11.00 -5.34
CA PRO A 101 5.62 11.21 -6.43
C PRO A 101 4.49 10.18 -6.38
N ALA A 102 3.27 10.61 -6.68
CA ALA A 102 2.09 9.78 -6.72
C ALA A 102 1.45 9.84 -8.12
N TRP A 103 1.26 8.67 -8.73
CA TRP A 103 0.95 8.50 -10.15
C TRP A 103 -0.45 7.94 -10.38
N ASP A 104 -1.13 8.45 -11.41
CA ASP A 104 -2.42 7.93 -11.85
C ASP A 104 -2.28 6.72 -12.81
N SER A 105 -3.40 6.27 -13.37
CA SER A 105 -3.42 5.16 -14.34
C SER A 105 -2.60 5.41 -15.60
N GLY A 106 -2.46 6.67 -16.01
CA GLY A 106 -1.66 7.08 -17.16
C GLY A 106 -0.18 7.27 -16.84
N GLN A 107 0.24 6.95 -15.61
CA GLN A 107 1.58 7.28 -15.09
C GLN A 107 1.88 8.79 -15.16
N GLU A 108 0.84 9.62 -15.04
CA GLU A 108 0.98 11.07 -14.92
C GLU A 108 1.14 11.47 -13.46
N LEU A 109 2.02 12.45 -13.20
CA LEU A 109 2.27 12.94 -11.84
C LEU A 109 1.09 13.80 -11.39
N VAL A 110 0.30 13.28 -10.45
CA VAL A 110 -0.94 13.94 -10.02
C VAL A 110 -0.87 14.49 -8.59
N GLY A 111 0.10 14.06 -7.79
CA GLY A 111 0.30 14.56 -6.45
C GLY A 111 1.50 13.94 -5.75
N PHE A 112 1.54 14.07 -4.43
CA PHE A 112 2.68 13.65 -3.63
C PHE A 112 2.26 13.06 -2.28
N VAL A 113 3.15 12.23 -1.74
CA VAL A 113 3.16 11.79 -0.34
C VAL A 113 4.42 12.35 0.31
N GLY A 114 4.29 13.16 1.34
CA GLY A 114 5.39 13.85 2.01
C GLY A 114 5.71 13.28 3.40
N ARG A 115 6.88 12.67 3.59
CA ARG A 115 7.35 12.15 4.89
C ARG A 115 8.10 13.21 5.69
N SER A 116 7.63 13.56 6.88
CA SER A 116 8.27 14.56 7.75
C SER A 116 9.52 14.03 8.44
N ARG A 117 10.47 14.90 8.81
CA ARG A 117 11.61 14.54 9.66
C ARG A 117 11.18 13.92 11.01
N GLY A 118 10.15 14.51 11.61
CA GLY A 118 9.57 14.13 12.91
C GLY A 118 8.42 15.06 13.34
N GLY A 119 7.65 15.58 12.38
CA GLY A 119 6.54 16.49 12.65
C GLY A 119 5.27 15.76 13.14
N ARG A 120 4.22 16.53 13.46
CA ARG A 120 2.93 15.99 13.98
C ARG A 120 2.32 14.90 13.10
N THR A 121 2.52 14.97 11.78
CA THR A 121 2.02 13.98 10.82
C THR A 121 3.18 13.35 10.07
N LYS A 122 3.45 12.07 10.36
CA LYS A 122 4.56 11.28 9.77
C LYS A 122 4.52 11.33 8.24
N TYR A 123 3.35 11.06 7.64
CA TYR A 123 3.10 11.16 6.20
C TYR A 123 1.94 12.12 5.91
N LEU A 124 2.15 13.04 4.98
CA LEU A 124 1.15 13.99 4.51
C LEU A 124 0.86 13.72 3.04
N ASN A 125 -0.37 13.37 2.70
CA ASN A 125 -0.80 13.24 1.29
C ASN A 125 -1.20 14.61 0.71
N SER A 126 -1.11 14.72 -0.62
CA SER A 126 -1.87 15.73 -1.36
C SER A 126 -3.34 15.70 -0.94
N PRO A 127 -4.02 16.86 -0.87
CA PRO A 127 -5.47 16.88 -0.65
C PRO A 127 -6.16 16.33 -1.90
N ALA A 128 -7.43 15.96 -1.80
CA ALA A 128 -8.22 15.62 -2.99
C ALA A 128 -8.25 16.82 -3.95
N THR A 129 -7.96 16.58 -5.21
CA THR A 129 -8.03 17.59 -6.28
C THR A 129 -8.75 17.00 -7.49
N ARG A 130 -8.91 17.79 -8.55
CA ARG A 130 -9.49 17.31 -9.82
C ARG A 130 -8.66 16.20 -10.48
N ILE A 131 -7.35 16.13 -10.18
CA ILE A 131 -6.43 15.15 -10.75
C ILE A 131 -5.92 14.13 -9.73
N TYR A 132 -6.06 14.40 -8.43
CA TYR A 132 -5.58 13.52 -7.36
C TYR A 132 -6.73 12.94 -6.53
N GLN A 133 -6.81 11.61 -6.49
CA GLN A 133 -7.67 10.86 -5.58
C GLN A 133 -6.87 9.69 -5.01
N LYS A 134 -6.83 9.54 -3.69
CA LYS A 134 -6.04 8.48 -3.04
C LYS A 134 -6.35 7.07 -3.58
N SER A 135 -7.62 6.81 -3.90
CA SER A 135 -8.11 5.54 -4.46
C SER A 135 -7.77 5.32 -5.96
N HIS A 136 -7.12 6.27 -6.63
CA HIS A 136 -6.75 6.19 -8.06
C HIS A 136 -5.28 6.57 -8.25
N THR A 137 -4.47 6.41 -7.21
CA THR A 137 -3.08 6.86 -7.24
C THR A 137 -2.20 5.91 -6.44
N LEU A 138 -1.00 5.64 -6.95
CA LEU A 138 0.00 4.80 -6.31
C LEU A 138 1.38 5.44 -6.35
N VAL A 139 2.21 5.12 -5.36
CA VAL A 139 3.64 5.45 -5.38
C VAL A 139 4.40 4.24 -5.95
N GLY A 140 5.37 4.49 -6.84
CA GLY A 140 6.23 3.45 -7.42
C GLY A 140 5.75 2.89 -8.76
N LEU A 141 4.55 3.26 -9.23
CA LEU A 141 3.97 2.73 -10.47
C LEU A 141 4.75 3.16 -11.73
N ALA A 142 5.12 4.44 -11.83
CA ALA A 142 5.85 4.94 -12.99
C ALA A 142 7.35 4.57 -12.91
N GLU A 143 7.91 4.56 -11.71
CA GLU A 143 9.32 4.31 -11.44
C GLU A 143 9.78 2.89 -11.77
N GLN A 144 8.86 1.92 -11.70
CA GLN A 144 9.14 0.49 -11.85
C GLN A 144 8.41 -0.13 -13.05
N ARG A 145 8.05 0.71 -14.03
CA ARG A 145 7.41 0.25 -15.26
C ARG A 145 8.23 -0.84 -15.96
N ASP A 146 9.55 -0.67 -15.99
CA ASP A 146 10.50 -1.63 -16.56
C ASP A 146 10.36 -3.01 -15.91
N LEU A 147 10.23 -3.06 -14.59
CA LEU A 147 10.04 -4.31 -13.85
C LEU A 147 8.67 -4.93 -14.13
N LEU A 148 7.61 -4.12 -14.07
CA LEU A 148 6.23 -4.59 -14.28
C LEU A 148 6.04 -5.19 -15.69
N GLU A 149 6.52 -4.50 -16.73
CA GLU A 149 6.47 -4.96 -18.12
C GLU A 149 7.36 -6.18 -18.36
N SER A 150 8.42 -6.36 -17.55
CA SER A 150 9.29 -7.55 -17.59
C SER A 150 8.72 -8.74 -16.80
N GLY A 151 7.47 -8.66 -16.33
CA GLY A 151 6.80 -9.74 -15.60
C GLY A 151 7.12 -9.80 -14.12
N ALA A 152 7.64 -8.71 -13.52
CA ALA A 152 7.84 -8.65 -12.08
C ALA A 152 6.50 -8.84 -11.34
N THR A 153 6.55 -9.55 -10.21
CA THR A 153 5.41 -9.72 -9.31
C THR A 153 5.13 -8.40 -8.59
N PRO A 154 3.93 -7.80 -8.74
CA PRO A 154 3.57 -6.60 -8.00
C PRO A 154 3.44 -6.89 -6.50
N VAL A 155 3.94 -5.98 -5.67
CA VAL A 155 3.92 -6.07 -4.21
C VAL A 155 3.28 -4.81 -3.64
N PHE A 156 2.04 -4.90 -3.16
CA PHE A 156 1.38 -3.79 -2.48
C PHE A 156 1.88 -3.69 -1.04
N VAL A 157 2.27 -2.48 -0.62
CA VAL A 157 2.76 -2.17 0.72
C VAL A 157 2.13 -0.88 1.24
N GLU A 158 2.09 -0.69 2.55
CA GLU A 158 1.43 0.47 3.17
C GLU A 158 2.10 1.80 2.87
N GLY A 159 3.44 1.82 2.86
CA GLY A 159 4.23 3.03 2.81
C GLY A 159 4.99 3.22 1.49
N PRO A 160 5.24 4.47 1.08
CA PRO A 160 6.05 4.75 -0.09
C PRO A 160 7.52 4.33 0.10
N MET A 161 8.04 4.38 1.34
CA MET A 161 9.41 3.93 1.63
C MET A 161 9.56 2.42 1.46
N ASP A 162 8.52 1.67 1.81
CA ASP A 162 8.52 0.22 1.68
C ASP A 162 8.46 -0.21 0.22
N ALA A 163 7.79 0.57 -0.63
CA ALA A 163 7.75 0.35 -2.07
C ALA A 163 9.16 0.48 -2.68
N VAL A 164 9.91 1.50 -2.25
CA VAL A 164 11.31 1.68 -2.65
C VAL A 164 12.20 0.55 -2.12
N ALA A 165 11.93 0.06 -0.91
CA ALA A 165 12.68 -1.05 -0.33
C ALA A 165 12.49 -2.36 -1.11
N VAL A 166 11.25 -2.65 -1.52
CA VAL A 166 10.96 -3.80 -2.39
C VAL A 166 11.67 -3.67 -3.74
N ASP A 167 11.66 -2.48 -4.36
CA ASP A 167 12.39 -2.22 -5.62
C ASP A 167 13.90 -2.45 -5.46
N GLU A 168 14.51 -1.90 -4.40
CA GLU A 168 15.93 -2.08 -4.13
C GLU A 168 16.28 -3.56 -4.00
N LEU A 169 15.53 -4.30 -3.19
CA LEU A 169 15.76 -5.72 -3.01
C LEU A 169 15.58 -6.51 -4.32
N SER A 170 14.56 -6.16 -5.10
CA SER A 170 14.31 -6.75 -6.42
C SER A 170 15.51 -6.59 -7.34
N ARG A 171 16.04 -5.36 -7.45
CA ARG A 171 17.19 -5.05 -8.30
C ARG A 171 18.49 -5.67 -7.78
N LEU A 172 18.70 -5.71 -6.47
CA LEU A 172 19.87 -6.36 -5.85
C LEU A 172 19.89 -7.88 -6.08
N THR A 173 18.73 -8.53 -6.12
CA THR A 173 18.63 -10.00 -6.16
C THR A 173 18.18 -10.57 -7.50
N SER A 174 17.81 -9.71 -8.45
CA SER A 174 17.29 -10.08 -9.78
C SER A 174 16.06 -11.02 -9.72
N ARG A 175 15.24 -10.91 -8.68
CA ARG A 175 14.06 -11.77 -8.47
C ARG A 175 12.76 -11.26 -9.08
N GLY A 176 12.72 -9.99 -9.50
CA GLY A 176 11.56 -9.42 -10.22
C GLY A 176 10.35 -9.19 -9.33
N TRP A 177 10.48 -8.35 -8.31
CA TRP A 177 9.36 -7.73 -7.60
C TRP A 177 9.23 -6.25 -7.95
N ALA A 178 8.03 -5.69 -7.89
CA ALA A 178 7.78 -4.26 -8.03
C ALA A 178 6.95 -3.75 -6.86
N GLY A 179 7.52 -2.87 -6.03
CA GLY A 179 6.88 -2.34 -4.82
C GLY A 179 5.90 -1.21 -5.12
N LEU A 180 4.71 -1.25 -4.53
CA LEU A 180 3.63 -0.29 -4.80
C LEU A 180 3.06 0.23 -3.49
N GLY A 181 3.32 1.51 -3.20
CA GLY A 181 2.89 2.15 -1.96
C GLY A 181 1.48 2.73 -2.07
N VAL A 182 0.57 2.29 -1.20
CA VAL A 182 -0.76 2.92 -1.08
C VAL A 182 -0.68 4.27 -0.37
N CYS A 183 -1.53 5.22 -0.76
CA CYS A 183 -1.49 6.59 -0.23
C CYS A 183 -2.27 6.76 1.10
N GLY A 184 -2.10 5.82 2.04
CA GLY A 184 -2.76 5.85 3.36
C GLY A 184 -4.28 5.69 3.29
N THR A 185 -4.75 4.78 2.43
CA THR A 185 -6.15 4.31 2.33
C THR A 185 -6.18 2.81 2.21
N ALA A 186 -7.36 2.21 2.42
CA ALA A 186 -7.61 0.86 1.92
C ALA A 186 -7.31 0.81 0.41
N LEU A 187 -6.71 -0.29 -0.05
CA LEU A 187 -6.48 -0.56 -1.45
C LEU A 187 -7.82 -0.60 -2.19
N SER A 188 -7.90 0.04 -3.35
CA SER A 188 -9.09 0.04 -4.21
C SER A 188 -8.92 -0.87 -5.42
N LEU A 189 -10.03 -1.40 -5.94
CA LEU A 189 -10.05 -2.11 -7.23
C LEU A 189 -9.45 -1.29 -8.39
N GLN A 190 -9.57 0.04 -8.36
CA GLN A 190 -8.96 0.91 -9.38
C GLN A 190 -7.43 0.90 -9.29
N GLN A 191 -6.84 0.97 -8.10
CA GLN A 191 -5.40 0.81 -7.91
C GLN A 191 -4.90 -0.57 -8.37
N VAL A 192 -5.66 -1.62 -8.06
CA VAL A 192 -5.38 -2.99 -8.54
C VAL A 192 -5.38 -3.06 -10.07
N SER A 193 -6.39 -2.45 -10.70
CA SER A 193 -6.55 -2.42 -12.16
C SER A 193 -5.46 -1.59 -12.85
N MET A 194 -5.04 -0.48 -12.24
CA MET A 194 -3.91 0.34 -12.72
C MET A 194 -2.64 -0.50 -12.85
N VAL A 195 -2.34 -1.32 -11.86
CA VAL A 195 -1.13 -2.16 -11.83
C VAL A 195 -1.23 -3.28 -12.84
N ARG A 196 -2.39 -3.96 -12.93
CA ARG A 196 -2.60 -5.02 -13.91
C ARG A 196 -2.47 -4.54 -15.36
N HIS A 197 -2.77 -3.27 -15.64
CA HIS A 197 -2.56 -2.70 -16.97
C HIS A 197 -1.10 -2.76 -17.44
N TYR A 198 -0.14 -2.66 -16.51
CA TYR A 198 1.30 -2.66 -16.80
C TYR A 198 2.00 -3.97 -16.44
N SER A 199 1.31 -4.94 -15.84
CA SER A 199 1.90 -6.19 -15.36
C SER A 199 1.16 -7.40 -15.91
N ASP A 200 1.91 -8.28 -16.58
CA ASP A 200 1.41 -9.57 -17.06
C ASP A 200 1.42 -10.65 -15.97
N SER A 201 1.90 -10.33 -14.76
CA SER A 201 1.92 -11.29 -13.66
C SER A 201 0.50 -11.71 -13.27
N ASP A 202 0.27 -13.01 -13.22
CA ASP A 202 -0.93 -13.61 -12.62
C ASP A 202 -0.88 -13.63 -11.09
N THR A 203 0.26 -13.29 -10.50
CA THR A 203 0.51 -13.28 -9.06
C THR A 203 0.69 -11.86 -8.54
N VAL A 204 0.14 -11.60 -7.35
CA VAL A 204 0.34 -10.37 -6.59
C VAL A 204 0.64 -10.72 -5.13
N ILE A 205 1.50 -9.92 -4.49
CA ILE A 205 1.84 -10.06 -3.08
C ILE A 205 1.32 -8.83 -2.31
N VAL A 206 0.75 -9.06 -1.14
CA VAL A 206 0.49 -8.03 -0.14
C VAL A 206 1.57 -8.12 0.93
N GLY A 207 2.34 -7.05 1.12
CA GLY A 207 3.29 -6.94 2.22
C GLY A 207 2.61 -6.37 3.45
N VAL A 208 2.67 -7.08 4.57
CA VAL A 208 2.12 -6.61 5.85
C VAL A 208 3.12 -6.75 6.98
N ASP A 209 3.06 -5.83 7.92
CA ASP A 209 3.67 -6.00 9.22
C ASP A 209 2.97 -7.17 9.94
N ALA A 210 3.72 -8.03 10.63
CA ALA A 210 3.14 -9.15 11.39
C ALA A 210 2.47 -8.68 12.70
N ASP A 211 1.50 -7.78 12.58
CA ASP A 211 0.60 -7.37 13.65
C ASP A 211 -0.88 -7.60 13.26
N GLY A 212 -1.76 -7.43 14.25
CA GLY A 212 -3.19 -7.63 14.05
C GLY A 212 -3.81 -6.64 13.05
N ALA A 213 -3.35 -5.38 13.05
CA ALA A 213 -3.91 -4.33 12.20
C ALA A 213 -3.57 -4.57 10.72
N GLY A 214 -2.32 -4.90 10.41
CA GLY A 214 -1.85 -5.26 9.07
C GLY A 214 -2.58 -6.49 8.52
N SER A 215 -2.77 -7.51 9.36
CA SER A 215 -3.53 -8.71 8.98
C SER A 215 -4.98 -8.39 8.61
N ILE A 216 -5.64 -7.54 9.39
CA ILE A 216 -7.01 -7.08 9.13
C ILE A 216 -7.08 -6.24 7.85
N ALA A 217 -6.10 -5.36 7.62
CA ALA A 217 -6.00 -4.55 6.42
C ALA A 217 -5.84 -5.42 5.16
N ALA A 218 -4.91 -6.38 5.16
CA ALA A 218 -4.71 -7.28 4.02
C ALA A 218 -5.93 -8.17 3.76
N ARG A 219 -6.64 -8.63 4.81
CA ARG A 219 -7.91 -9.33 4.64
C ARG A 219 -8.92 -8.50 3.85
N LYS A 220 -9.00 -7.18 4.07
CA LYS A 220 -9.92 -6.29 3.33
C LYS A 220 -9.58 -6.22 1.84
N TRP A 221 -8.32 -6.45 1.45
CA TRP A 221 -7.85 -6.34 0.07
C TRP A 221 -8.06 -7.60 -0.76
N LEU A 222 -8.33 -8.75 -0.12
CA LEU A 222 -8.40 -10.05 -0.79
C LEU A 222 -9.41 -10.09 -1.94
N ASP A 223 -10.61 -9.52 -1.76
CA ASP A 223 -11.67 -9.59 -2.76
C ASP A 223 -11.33 -8.74 -4.00
N ASP A 224 -10.86 -7.51 -3.82
CA ASP A 224 -10.44 -6.62 -4.92
C ASP A 224 -9.24 -7.19 -5.68
N LEU A 225 -8.26 -7.76 -4.98
CA LEU A 225 -7.11 -8.40 -5.60
C LEU A 225 -7.52 -9.66 -6.39
N SER A 226 -8.41 -10.47 -5.81
CA SER A 226 -8.88 -11.73 -6.43
C SER A 226 -9.77 -11.51 -7.65
N ALA A 227 -10.35 -10.32 -7.81
CA ALA A 227 -11.07 -9.93 -9.01
C ALA A 227 -10.16 -9.74 -10.23
N VAL A 228 -8.86 -9.53 -10.01
CA VAL A 228 -7.89 -9.15 -11.06
C VAL A 228 -6.75 -10.16 -11.20
N PHE A 229 -6.24 -10.68 -10.08
CA PHE A 229 -5.10 -11.60 -10.05
C PHE A 229 -5.54 -13.02 -9.70
N LYS A 230 -4.94 -14.01 -10.37
CA LYS A 230 -5.23 -15.43 -10.13
C LYS A 230 -4.63 -15.94 -8.83
N ARG A 231 -3.45 -15.42 -8.46
CA ARG A 231 -2.71 -15.81 -7.26
C ARG A 231 -2.50 -14.60 -6.36
N VAL A 232 -3.28 -14.52 -5.30
CA VAL A 232 -3.13 -13.47 -4.28
C VAL A 232 -2.37 -14.04 -3.09
N GLN A 233 -1.19 -13.51 -2.85
CA GLN A 233 -0.26 -13.97 -1.82
C GLN A 233 -0.05 -12.88 -0.77
N VAL A 234 0.47 -13.27 0.39
CA VAL A 234 0.87 -12.37 1.47
C VAL A 234 2.29 -12.68 1.92
N ALA A 235 3.07 -11.63 2.11
CA ALA A 235 4.38 -11.67 2.74
C ALA A 235 4.29 -10.95 4.08
N GLU A 236 4.46 -11.70 5.16
CA GLU A 236 4.42 -11.18 6.53
C GLU A 236 5.85 -10.83 6.97
N PHE A 237 6.07 -9.56 7.32
CA PHE A 237 7.36 -9.08 7.79
C PHE A 237 7.53 -9.32 9.30
N PRO A 238 8.76 -9.50 9.81
CA PRO A 238 8.98 -9.69 11.24
C PRO A 238 8.31 -8.60 12.08
N SER A 239 7.74 -8.98 13.23
CA SER A 239 7.03 -8.05 14.13
C SER A 239 7.85 -6.78 14.41
N GLY A 240 7.23 -5.62 14.23
CA GLY A 240 7.84 -4.30 14.45
C GLY A 240 8.79 -3.83 13.35
N HIS A 241 8.85 -4.54 12.21
CA HIS A 241 9.67 -4.16 11.07
C HIS A 241 8.84 -3.96 9.80
N ASP A 242 9.00 -2.78 9.20
CA ASP A 242 8.58 -2.50 7.82
C ASP A 242 9.70 -2.88 6.82
N PRO A 243 9.41 -3.09 5.52
CA PRO A 243 10.44 -3.38 4.52
C PRO A 243 11.61 -2.38 4.50
N SER A 244 11.34 -1.09 4.68
CA SER A 244 12.39 -0.07 4.71
C SER A 244 13.35 -0.21 5.89
N SER A 245 12.85 -0.68 7.04
CA SER A 245 13.64 -0.94 8.25
C SER A 245 14.46 -2.22 8.14
N LEU A 246 13.96 -3.21 7.39
CA LEU A 246 14.67 -4.46 7.17
C LEU A 246 15.93 -4.24 6.32
N LEU A 247 15.89 -3.33 5.35
CA LEU A 247 17.06 -3.00 4.53
C LEU A 247 18.20 -2.30 5.26
N GLU A 248 18.01 -1.85 6.50
CA GLU A 248 19.07 -1.21 7.30
C GLU A 248 20.23 -2.17 7.62
N THR A 249 19.98 -3.48 7.61
CA THR A 249 20.96 -4.49 8.02
C THR A 249 20.95 -5.67 7.05
N HIS A 250 22.10 -6.30 6.83
CA HIS A 250 22.20 -7.51 5.98
C HIS A 250 21.22 -8.61 6.43
N ALA A 251 21.14 -8.88 7.74
CA ALA A 251 20.23 -9.87 8.29
C ALA A 251 18.74 -9.50 8.08
N GLY A 252 18.42 -8.20 8.10
CA GLY A 252 17.07 -7.73 7.77
C GLY A 252 16.76 -7.86 6.29
N THR A 253 17.70 -7.53 5.40
CA THR A 253 17.60 -7.76 3.96
C THR A 253 17.32 -9.22 3.63
N ASP A 254 18.01 -10.15 4.28
CA ASP A 254 17.78 -11.60 4.11
C ASP A 254 16.37 -12.02 4.56
N ARG A 255 15.84 -11.41 5.64
CA ARG A 255 14.47 -11.65 6.11
C ARG A 255 13.44 -11.12 5.13
N LEU A 256 13.64 -9.91 4.60
CA LEU A 256 12.75 -9.35 3.57
C LEU A 256 12.76 -10.21 2.31
N PHE A 257 13.94 -10.66 1.87
CA PHE A 257 14.09 -11.59 0.76
C PHE A 257 13.33 -12.88 1.01
N LYS A 258 13.50 -13.50 2.17
CA LYS A 258 12.79 -14.74 2.52
C LYS A 258 11.26 -14.53 2.50
N ALA A 259 10.76 -13.43 3.07
CA ALA A 259 9.34 -13.14 3.13
C ALA A 259 8.73 -12.97 1.73
N LEU A 260 9.38 -12.23 0.82
CA LEU A 260 8.90 -12.03 -0.55
C LEU A 260 9.10 -13.26 -1.45
N ASN A 261 10.10 -14.10 -1.16
CA ASN A 261 10.38 -15.31 -1.94
C ASN A 261 9.55 -16.53 -1.50
N GLN A 262 9.05 -16.53 -0.27
CA GLN A 262 8.21 -17.60 0.29
C GLN A 262 6.90 -17.03 0.84
N PRO A 263 6.13 -16.29 0.02
CA PRO A 263 4.84 -15.79 0.48
C PRO A 263 3.84 -16.97 0.54
N ARG A 264 2.75 -16.79 1.29
CA ARG A 264 1.68 -17.78 1.38
C ARG A 264 0.37 -17.22 0.80
N PRO A 265 -0.63 -18.05 0.48
CA PRO A 265 -1.90 -17.55 -0.03
C PRO A 265 -2.56 -16.58 0.97
N LEU A 266 -2.97 -15.40 0.51
CA LEU A 266 -3.65 -14.40 1.35
C LEU A 266 -4.96 -14.94 1.94
N ALA A 267 -5.59 -15.91 1.25
CA ALA A 267 -6.76 -16.60 1.75
C ALA A 267 -6.51 -17.36 3.07
N GLU A 268 -5.29 -17.85 3.34
CA GLU A 268 -4.96 -18.50 4.62
C GLU A 268 -4.96 -17.48 5.77
N LEU A 269 -4.29 -16.33 5.58
CA LEU A 269 -4.34 -15.22 6.53
C LEU A 269 -5.77 -14.72 6.74
N ALA A 270 -6.55 -14.65 5.65
CA ALA A 270 -7.95 -14.24 5.73
C ALA A 270 -8.79 -15.20 6.57
N ILE A 271 -8.55 -16.51 6.47
CA ILE A 271 -9.21 -17.52 7.32
C ILE A 271 -8.83 -17.30 8.78
N GLU A 272 -7.55 -17.09 9.09
CA GLU A 272 -7.09 -16.83 10.46
C GLU A 272 -7.76 -15.60 11.07
N VAL A 273 -7.77 -14.48 10.33
CA VAL A 273 -8.43 -13.24 10.73
C VAL A 273 -9.92 -13.46 10.97
N GLU A 274 -10.63 -14.13 10.06
CA GLU A 274 -12.06 -14.36 10.22
C GLU A 274 -12.38 -15.34 11.36
N VAL A 275 -11.62 -16.42 11.54
CA VAL A 275 -11.79 -17.35 12.67
C VAL A 275 -11.60 -16.62 14.00
N SER A 276 -10.59 -15.74 14.12
CA SER A 276 -10.34 -15.01 15.36
C SER A 276 -11.53 -14.15 15.82
N ARG A 277 -12.39 -13.69 14.91
CA ARG A 277 -13.60 -12.92 15.23
C ARG A 277 -14.66 -13.76 15.96
N TRP A 278 -14.59 -15.08 15.85
CA TRP A 278 -15.48 -16.01 16.52
C TRP A 278 -14.98 -16.43 17.90
N SER A 279 -13.76 -16.05 18.30
CA SER A 279 -13.14 -16.44 19.58
C SER A 279 -14.08 -16.38 20.80
N PRO A 280 -14.95 -15.37 20.97
CA PRO A 280 -15.85 -15.29 22.12
C PRO A 280 -16.90 -16.41 22.23
N VAL A 281 -17.14 -17.18 21.16
CA VAL A 281 -18.19 -18.22 21.10
C VAL A 281 -17.65 -19.59 20.66
N LEU A 282 -16.32 -19.76 20.61
CA LEU A 282 -15.69 -21.03 20.24
C LEU A 282 -15.73 -22.08 21.35
N ASP A 283 -16.24 -21.74 22.54
CA ASP A 283 -16.53 -22.70 23.61
C ASP A 283 -17.79 -23.54 23.32
N HIS A 284 -18.69 -23.05 22.47
CA HIS A 284 -19.88 -23.77 22.03
C HIS A 284 -19.68 -24.47 20.67
N ILE A 285 -20.21 -25.71 20.55
CA ILE A 285 -20.19 -26.47 19.29
C ILE A 285 -20.85 -25.69 18.15
N SER A 286 -21.98 -25.03 18.43
CA SER A 286 -22.67 -24.19 17.45
C SER A 286 -21.81 -23.01 16.96
N GLY A 287 -21.05 -22.37 17.85
CA GLY A 287 -20.12 -21.30 17.49
C GLY A 287 -18.97 -21.79 16.61
N ARG A 288 -18.37 -22.94 16.95
CA ARG A 288 -17.33 -23.60 16.13
C ARG A 288 -17.83 -23.92 14.72
N VAL A 289 -19.02 -24.52 14.60
CA VAL A 289 -19.62 -24.88 13.31
C VAL A 289 -19.99 -23.62 12.50
N ASN A 290 -20.48 -22.57 13.15
CA ASN A 290 -20.79 -21.31 12.46
C ASN A 290 -19.52 -20.60 11.98
N ALA A 291 -18.44 -20.59 12.76
CA ALA A 291 -17.14 -20.09 12.35
C ALA A 291 -16.61 -20.85 11.13
N LEU A 292 -16.69 -22.19 11.14
CA LEU A 292 -16.33 -23.03 10.01
C LEU A 292 -17.13 -22.68 8.74
N ARG A 293 -18.46 -22.57 8.86
CA ARG A 293 -19.34 -22.18 7.73
C ARG A 293 -19.03 -20.80 7.18
N TRP A 294 -18.62 -19.87 8.05
CA TRP A 294 -18.24 -18.53 7.69
C TRP A 294 -16.96 -18.51 6.84
N VAL A 295 -15.96 -19.31 7.20
CA VAL A 295 -14.65 -19.33 6.51
C VAL A 295 -14.55 -20.36 5.38
N ALA A 296 -15.47 -21.32 5.30
CA ALA A 296 -15.49 -22.35 4.26
C ALA A 296 -15.37 -21.82 2.81
N PRO A 297 -16.04 -20.71 2.42
CA PRO A 297 -15.86 -20.12 1.09
C PRO A 297 -14.44 -19.61 0.81
N LEU A 298 -13.68 -19.22 1.85
CA LEU A 298 -12.27 -18.82 1.70
C LEU A 298 -11.37 -20.04 1.51
N VAL A 299 -11.64 -21.14 2.21
CA VAL A 299 -10.92 -22.42 2.01
C VAL A 299 -11.07 -22.91 0.58
N ALA A 300 -12.26 -22.76 -0.01
CA ALA A 300 -12.52 -23.13 -1.40
C ALA A 300 -11.73 -22.29 -2.44
N ARG A 301 -11.19 -21.14 -2.05
CA ARG A 301 -10.33 -20.30 -2.91
C ARG A 301 -8.86 -20.70 -2.86
N LEU A 302 -8.47 -21.61 -1.97
CA LEU A 302 -7.08 -22.05 -1.85
C LEU A 302 -6.65 -22.93 -3.03
N PRO A 303 -5.35 -22.94 -3.36
CA PRO A 303 -4.78 -23.97 -4.23
C PRO A 303 -5.10 -25.38 -3.70
N GLN A 304 -5.36 -26.34 -4.60
CA GLN A 304 -5.81 -27.70 -4.23
C GLN A 304 -4.84 -28.42 -3.28
N ASP A 305 -3.54 -28.21 -3.43
CA ASP A 305 -2.47 -28.75 -2.59
C ASP A 305 -2.44 -28.15 -1.17
N ARG A 306 -3.11 -27.01 -0.95
CA ARG A 306 -3.20 -26.34 0.35
C ARG A 306 -4.49 -26.65 1.10
N VAL A 307 -5.55 -27.07 0.40
CA VAL A 307 -6.87 -27.35 1.00
C VAL A 307 -6.78 -28.38 2.12
N ALA A 308 -6.13 -29.53 1.88
CA ALA A 308 -6.05 -30.61 2.87
C ALA A 308 -5.34 -30.17 4.17
N ALA A 309 -4.24 -29.43 4.05
CA ALA A 309 -3.54 -28.86 5.19
C ALA A 309 -4.43 -27.87 5.96
N GLN A 310 -5.14 -27.00 5.25
CA GLN A 310 -6.05 -26.02 5.86
C GLN A 310 -7.22 -26.69 6.59
N LEU A 311 -7.79 -27.78 6.07
CA LEU A 311 -8.84 -28.55 6.75
C LEU A 311 -8.32 -29.15 8.07
N GLY A 312 -7.08 -29.67 8.07
CA GLY A 312 -6.42 -30.18 9.27
C GLY A 312 -6.20 -29.09 10.31
N GLU A 313 -5.76 -27.90 9.91
CA GLU A 313 -5.58 -26.77 10.82
C GLU A 313 -6.93 -26.27 11.38
N LEU A 314 -7.97 -26.15 10.55
CA LEU A 314 -9.31 -25.78 11.02
C LEU A 314 -9.89 -26.80 11.99
N SER A 315 -9.67 -28.09 11.76
CA SER A 315 -10.08 -29.16 12.69
C SER A 315 -9.44 -28.98 14.07
N LYS A 316 -8.13 -28.69 14.12
CA LYS A 316 -7.41 -28.43 15.37
C LYS A 316 -7.89 -27.17 16.07
N VAL A 317 -7.94 -26.05 15.34
CA VAL A 317 -8.27 -24.72 15.89
C VAL A 317 -9.71 -24.68 16.39
N LEU A 318 -10.65 -25.22 15.62
CA LEU A 318 -12.07 -25.24 15.99
C LEU A 318 -12.45 -26.44 16.84
N GLN A 319 -11.53 -27.38 17.09
CA GLN A 319 -11.80 -28.64 17.82
C GLN A 319 -13.04 -29.36 17.26
N LEU A 320 -13.05 -29.56 15.94
CA LEU A 320 -14.09 -30.25 15.20
C LEU A 320 -13.52 -31.50 14.53
N ASP A 321 -14.35 -32.52 14.38
CA ASP A 321 -13.99 -33.73 13.64
C ASP A 321 -13.61 -33.38 12.17
N PRO A 322 -12.49 -33.90 11.63
CA PRO A 322 -12.08 -33.67 10.24
C PRO A 322 -13.18 -33.97 9.19
N GLU A 323 -14.06 -34.94 9.44
CA GLU A 323 -15.18 -35.25 8.54
C GLU A 323 -16.22 -34.12 8.51
N ILE A 324 -16.49 -33.50 9.67
CA ILE A 324 -17.40 -32.34 9.76
C ILE A 324 -16.80 -31.16 9.00
N VAL A 325 -15.51 -30.90 9.20
CA VAL A 325 -14.79 -29.81 8.51
C VAL A 325 -14.82 -30.00 7.00
N SER A 326 -14.49 -31.21 6.54
CA SER A 326 -14.47 -31.56 5.11
C SER A 326 -15.85 -31.42 4.48
N ARG A 327 -16.90 -31.92 5.15
CA ARG A 327 -18.28 -31.83 4.67
C ARG A 327 -18.74 -30.38 4.50
N GLU A 328 -18.56 -29.53 5.51
CA GLU A 328 -19.02 -28.13 5.45
C GLU A 328 -18.26 -27.33 4.37
N VAL A 329 -16.96 -27.60 4.17
CA VAL A 329 -16.20 -26.97 3.08
C VAL A 329 -16.70 -27.43 1.71
N LEU A 330 -16.92 -28.73 1.50
CA LEU A 330 -17.48 -29.26 0.25
C LEU A 330 -18.88 -28.72 -0.04
N GLU A 331 -19.74 -28.62 0.97
CA GLU A 331 -21.08 -28.06 0.84
C GLU A 331 -21.04 -26.57 0.46
N SER A 332 -20.04 -25.80 0.93
CA SER A 332 -19.88 -24.38 0.59
C SER A 332 -19.59 -24.16 -0.90
N VAL A 333 -18.85 -25.08 -1.53
CA VAL A 333 -18.57 -25.08 -2.97
C VAL A 333 -19.87 -25.29 -3.75
N GLY A 334 -20.73 -26.21 -3.30
CA GLY A 334 -22.04 -26.47 -3.91
C GLY A 334 -23.08 -25.35 -3.69
N ARG A 335 -23.03 -24.63 -2.56
CA ARG A 335 -23.98 -23.55 -2.23
C ARG A 335 -23.65 -22.20 -2.86
N SER A 336 -22.39 -21.94 -3.22
CA SER A 336 -21.99 -20.70 -3.91
C SER A 336 -22.71 -20.52 -5.26
N ALA A 337 -23.31 -21.59 -5.81
CA ALA A 337 -24.16 -21.54 -7.00
C ALA A 337 -25.64 -21.18 -6.73
N ARG A 338 -26.13 -21.06 -5.47
CA ARG A 338 -27.59 -21.05 -5.19
C ARG A 338 -28.21 -20.00 -4.25
N ARG A 339 -27.53 -19.32 -3.30
CA ARG A 339 -27.92 -18.05 -2.56
C ARG A 339 -27.36 -17.99 -1.12
N GLY A 340 -27.16 -16.75 -0.63
CA GLY A 340 -27.19 -16.31 0.78
C GLY A 340 -25.88 -16.37 1.60
N ARG A 341 -25.40 -15.24 2.14
CA ARG A 341 -24.23 -15.20 3.05
C ARG A 341 -24.57 -15.91 4.39
N PRO A 342 -23.65 -16.70 4.97
CA PRO A 342 -23.82 -17.30 6.30
C PRO A 342 -23.95 -16.25 7.42
N HIS A 343 -24.33 -16.68 8.64
CA HIS A 343 -24.46 -15.78 9.79
C HIS A 343 -23.15 -15.02 10.05
N SER A 344 -23.24 -13.69 10.09
CA SER A 344 -22.13 -12.80 10.41
C SER A 344 -21.57 -13.07 11.81
N PRO A 345 -20.26 -12.84 12.03
CA PRO A 345 -19.66 -12.95 13.35
C PRO A 345 -20.39 -12.06 14.36
N PRO A 346 -20.46 -12.47 15.64
CA PRO A 346 -21.22 -11.77 16.67
C PRO A 346 -20.67 -10.38 17.01
N TYR A 347 -19.42 -10.07 16.64
CA TYR A 347 -18.81 -8.75 16.87
C TYR A 347 -18.00 -8.27 15.65
N PRO A 348 -18.19 -7.02 15.20
CA PRO A 348 -17.28 -6.39 14.25
C PRO A 348 -15.95 -6.05 14.94
N ILE A 349 -14.86 -6.08 14.17
CA ILE A 349 -13.60 -5.46 14.61
C ILE A 349 -13.86 -3.96 14.69
N ALA A 350 -13.40 -3.30 15.77
CA ALA A 350 -13.37 -1.84 15.80
C ALA A 350 -12.61 -1.35 14.56
N ASP A 351 -13.32 -0.67 13.64
CA ASP A 351 -12.67 0.08 12.56
C ASP A 351 -11.87 1.19 13.23
N THR A 352 -10.61 0.92 13.56
CA THR A 352 -9.65 1.98 13.83
C THR A 352 -9.22 2.52 12.48
N ASP A 353 -10.13 3.20 11.78
CA ASP A 353 -9.66 4.24 10.87
C ASP A 353 -8.85 5.22 11.73
N PRO A 354 -7.59 5.53 11.37
CA PRO A 354 -6.88 6.61 12.05
C PRO A 354 -7.77 7.85 11.91
N PRO A 355 -8.09 8.55 13.01
CA PRO A 355 -9.01 9.66 12.96
C PRO A 355 -8.51 10.67 11.93
N ASP A 356 -9.34 10.97 10.93
CA ASP A 356 -9.24 12.21 10.17
C ASP A 356 -9.28 13.32 11.22
N SER A 357 -8.10 13.83 11.55
CA SER A 357 -7.96 14.96 12.46
C SER A 357 -8.41 16.20 11.71
N LEU A 358 -9.73 16.40 11.69
CA LEU A 358 -10.30 17.71 11.43
C LEU A 358 -9.73 18.68 12.48
N PRO A 359 -9.27 19.86 12.07
CA PRO A 359 -8.76 20.85 13.00
C PRO A 359 -9.93 21.44 13.78
N THR A 360 -10.01 21.17 15.08
CA THR A 360 -10.65 22.08 16.04
C THR A 360 -9.70 23.24 16.37
N PRO A 361 -10.25 24.45 16.64
CA PRO A 361 -9.71 25.75 16.23
C PRO A 361 -8.37 26.20 16.82
#